data_AF-H9FG18-F1
#
_entry.id   AF-H9FG18-F1
#
_cell.length_a   1.000
_cell.length_b   1.000
_cell.length_c   1.000
_cell.angle_alpha   90.00
_cell.angle_beta   90.00
_cell.angle_gamma   90.00
#
_symmetry.space_group_name_H-M   'P 1'
#
loop_
_entity.id
_entity.type
_entity.pdbx_description
1 polymer ?
#
loop_
_entity_poly.entity_id
_entity_poly.type
_entity_poly.pdbx_seq_one_letter_code
_entity_poly.pdbx_strand_id
1 'polypeptide(L)'
;GFERPEDFDDAAYEKFFSSYLVTLTRRAIKWSRLLQGGSVPRSRTVKRYVRKGVPLEHRARVWMALSGAQAQMDQNPGYYHRLLQGDRNPRLEDAIRTDLNRTFPDNVKFRKTTEP
;
A
#
# COMPACT_ATOMS: atom_id res chain seq x y z
N GLY A 1 4.05 -10.49 5.34
CA GLY A 1 5.20 -10.04 4.52
C GLY A 1 5.69 -11.23 3.75
N PHE A 2 6.91 -11.19 3.23
CA PHE A 2 7.60 -12.40 2.74
C PHE A 2 8.37 -13.03 3.89
N GLU A 3 8.53 -14.35 3.86
CA GLU A 3 9.42 -15.05 4.79
C GLU A 3 10.88 -14.69 4.53
N ARG A 4 11.69 -14.72 5.60
CA ARG A 4 13.13 -14.55 5.48
C ARG A 4 13.74 -15.91 5.10
N PRO A 5 14.67 -15.95 4.13
CA PRO A 5 15.47 -17.14 3.85
C PRO A 5 16.28 -17.62 5.06
N GLU A 6 16.71 -18.89 5.06
CA GLU A 6 17.54 -19.45 6.13
C GLU A 6 18.94 -18.81 6.21
N ASP A 7 19.47 -18.36 5.07
CA ASP A 7 20.76 -17.69 4.93
C ASP A 7 20.68 -16.17 5.12
N PHE A 8 19.58 -15.67 5.69
CA PHE A 8 19.38 -14.24 5.90
C PHE A 8 20.40 -13.66 6.90
N ASP A 9 21.19 -12.69 6.46
CA ASP A 9 22.14 -11.99 7.32
C ASP A 9 21.42 -10.96 8.22
N ASP A 10 20.92 -11.44 9.37
CA ASP A 10 20.25 -10.61 10.37
C ASP A 10 21.17 -9.50 10.90
N ALA A 11 22.48 -9.73 11.02
CA ALA A 11 23.42 -8.75 11.57
C ALA A 11 23.63 -7.58 10.60
N ALA A 12 23.82 -7.86 9.30
CA ALA A 12 23.88 -6.82 8.27
C ALA A 12 22.55 -6.07 8.15
N TYR A 13 21.42 -6.79 8.21
CA TYR A 13 20.10 -6.18 8.21
C TYR A 13 19.92 -5.21 9.38
N GLU A 14 20.22 -5.62 10.60
CA GLU A 14 20.06 -4.80 11.80
C GLU A 14 20.98 -3.56 11.77
N LYS A 15 22.23 -3.73 11.32
CA LYS A 15 23.16 -2.61 11.12
C LYS A 15 22.62 -1.60 10.11
N PHE A 16 22.06 -2.07 9.00
CA PHE A 16 21.40 -1.18 8.03
C PHE A 16 20.17 -0.51 8.65
N PHE A 17 19.29 -1.31 9.26
CA PHE A 17 18.00 -0.89 9.75
C PHE A 17 18.11 0.15 10.88
N SER A 18 19.06 0.01 11.79
CA SER A 18 19.33 0.99 12.86
C SER A 18 19.65 2.39 12.29
N SER A 19 20.50 2.49 11.27
CA SER A 19 20.78 3.75 10.58
C SER A 19 19.56 4.28 9.79
N TYR A 20 18.80 3.36 9.21
CA TYR A 20 17.63 3.66 8.41
C TYR A 20 16.44 4.17 9.26
N LEU A 21 16.27 3.65 10.49
CA LEU A 21 15.25 4.06 11.43
C LEU A 21 15.33 5.56 11.73
N VAL A 22 16.54 6.11 11.93
CA VAL A 22 16.73 7.56 12.12
C VAL A 22 16.20 8.34 10.92
N THR A 23 16.44 7.85 9.71
CA THR A 23 15.93 8.45 8.48
C THR A 23 14.41 8.34 8.38
N LEU A 24 13.85 7.17 8.69
CA LEU A 24 12.41 6.93 8.71
C LEU A 24 11.70 7.84 9.70
N THR A 25 12.19 7.94 10.95
CA THR A 25 11.61 8.80 11.99
C THR A 25 11.60 10.27 11.56
N ARG A 26 12.72 10.78 11.02
CA ARG A 26 12.78 12.16 10.49
C ARG A 26 11.78 12.39 9.36
N ARG A 27 11.58 11.40 8.48
CA ARG A 27 10.59 11.47 7.39
C ARG A 27 9.17 11.42 7.93
N ALA A 28 8.86 10.53 8.86
CA ALA A 28 7.56 10.40 9.51
C ALA A 28 7.13 11.73 10.14
N ILE A 29 7.98 12.35 10.98
CA ILE A 29 7.70 13.65 11.62
C ILE A 29 7.37 14.73 10.58
N LYS A 30 8.15 14.79 9.49
CA LYS A 30 7.91 15.75 8.40
C LYS A 30 6.59 15.53 7.70
N TRP A 31 6.21 14.27 7.48
CA TRP A 31 4.91 13.91 6.91
C TRP A 31 3.77 14.21 7.87
N SER A 32 3.89 13.90 9.16
CA SER A 32 2.83 14.19 10.15
C SER A 32 2.54 15.68 10.24
N ARG A 33 3.58 16.53 10.27
CA ARG A 33 3.41 18.01 10.21
C ARG A 33 2.72 18.46 8.92
N LEU A 34 3.11 17.89 7.79
CA LEU A 34 2.52 18.21 6.49
C LEU A 34 1.04 17.82 6.41
N LEU A 35 0.66 16.72 7.07
CA LEU A 35 -0.68 16.14 7.02
C LEU A 35 -1.60 16.59 8.16
N GLN A 36 -1.12 17.45 9.06
CA GLN A 36 -1.89 17.97 10.20
C GLN A 36 -3.19 18.65 9.78
N GLY A 37 -3.22 19.28 8.59
CA GLY A 37 -4.40 19.94 8.03
C GLY A 37 -5.45 19.03 7.37
N GLY A 38 -5.43 17.71 7.60
CA GLY A 38 -6.47 16.78 7.13
C GLY A 38 -6.48 16.45 5.62
N SER A 39 -5.91 17.31 4.78
CA SER A 39 -5.76 17.08 3.33
C SER A 39 -4.32 16.80 2.92
N VAL A 40 -4.12 16.34 1.67
CA VAL A 40 -2.78 16.19 1.07
C VAL A 40 -2.57 17.35 0.10
N PRO A 41 -1.77 18.38 0.44
CA PRO A 41 -1.64 19.57 -0.37
C PRO A 41 -0.92 19.29 -1.68
N ARG A 42 -1.43 19.79 -2.80
CA ARG A 42 -0.73 19.74 -4.10
C ARG A 42 0.39 20.78 -4.11
N SER A 43 1.60 20.37 -3.73
CA SER A 43 2.76 21.26 -3.65
C SER A 43 4.05 20.59 -4.13
N ARG A 44 5.06 21.42 -4.47
CA ARG A 44 6.42 20.95 -4.77
C ARG A 44 7.03 20.16 -3.60
N THR A 45 6.66 20.50 -2.36
CA THR A 45 7.09 19.80 -1.15
C THR A 45 6.55 18.38 -1.10
N VAL A 46 5.24 18.19 -1.34
CA VAL A 46 4.64 16.83 -1.39
C VAL A 46 5.25 16.00 -2.51
N LYS A 47 5.43 16.57 -3.71
CA LYS A 47 6.10 15.88 -4.83
C LYS A 47 7.50 15.39 -4.43
N ARG A 48 8.27 16.22 -3.74
CA ARG A 48 9.60 15.85 -3.22
C ARG A 48 9.52 14.77 -2.14
N TYR A 49 8.52 14.81 -1.26
CA TYR A 49 8.37 13.83 -0.19
C TYR A 49 7.94 12.46 -0.73
N VAL A 50 7.01 12.41 -1.68
CA VAL A 50 6.59 11.18 -2.36
C VAL A 50 7.78 10.49 -3.02
N ARG A 51 8.63 11.23 -3.72
CA ARG A 51 9.88 10.71 -4.32
C ARG A 51 10.87 10.15 -3.29
N LYS A 52 10.79 10.59 -2.03
CA LYS A 52 11.59 10.07 -0.91
C LYS A 52 10.86 8.95 -0.14
N GLY A 53 9.69 8.53 -0.59
CA GLY A 53 8.87 7.52 0.07
C GLY A 53 7.85 8.12 1.03
N VAL A 54 6.64 7.57 0.97
CA VAL A 54 5.55 7.83 1.92
C VAL A 54 5.67 6.83 3.09
N PRO A 55 5.70 7.31 4.34
CA PRO A 55 5.64 6.46 5.53
C PRO A 55 4.43 5.54 5.53
N LEU A 56 4.58 4.34 6.08
CA LEU A 56 3.60 3.26 5.98
C LEU A 56 2.21 3.72 6.47
N GLU A 57 2.18 4.37 7.63
CA GLU A 57 1.01 4.92 8.31
C GLU A 57 0.26 5.99 7.50
N HIS A 58 0.91 6.58 6.51
CA HIS A 58 0.33 7.64 5.67
C HIS A 58 0.02 7.18 4.25
N ARG A 59 0.46 5.99 3.82
CA ARG A 59 0.30 5.50 2.44
C ARG A 59 -1.16 5.48 2.00
N ALA A 60 -2.05 4.90 2.80
CA ALA A 60 -3.47 4.77 2.45
C ALA A 60 -4.08 6.15 2.10
N ARG A 61 -3.99 7.11 3.02
CA ARG A 61 -4.51 8.48 2.83
C ARG A 61 -3.83 9.20 1.66
N VAL A 62 -2.50 9.12 1.56
CA VAL A 62 -1.74 9.83 0.52
C VAL A 62 -2.00 9.27 -0.87
N TRP A 63 -2.04 7.94 -1.02
CA TRP A 63 -2.31 7.29 -2.30
C TRP A 63 -3.75 7.52 -2.75
N MET A 64 -4.73 7.42 -1.85
CA MET A 64 -6.13 7.74 -2.16
C MET A 64 -6.29 9.18 -2.65
N ALA A 65 -5.63 10.14 -1.99
CA ALA A 65 -5.69 11.55 -2.38
C ALA A 65 -4.96 11.84 -3.71
N LEU A 66 -3.75 11.29 -3.92
CA LEU A 66 -2.93 11.61 -5.08
C LEU A 66 -3.37 10.89 -6.36
N SER A 67 -3.90 9.67 -6.26
CA SER A 67 -4.49 8.95 -7.40
C SER A 67 -5.82 9.55 -7.85
N GLY A 68 -6.49 10.33 -6.98
CA GLY A 68 -7.86 10.78 -7.19
C GLY A 68 -8.92 9.75 -6.79
N ALA A 69 -8.52 8.57 -6.30
CA ALA A 69 -9.44 7.51 -5.89
C ALA A 69 -10.40 7.96 -4.78
N GLN A 70 -9.93 8.80 -3.83
CA GLN A 70 -10.81 9.34 -2.78
C GLN A 70 -11.97 10.15 -3.39
N ALA A 71 -11.67 11.07 -4.31
CA ALA A 71 -12.68 11.90 -4.95
C ALA A 71 -13.67 11.07 -5.77
N GLN A 72 -13.18 10.03 -6.47
CA GLN A 72 -14.05 9.10 -7.19
C GLN A 72 -14.96 8.31 -6.24
N MET A 73 -14.44 7.86 -5.11
CA MET A 73 -15.22 7.13 -4.10
C MET A 73 -16.29 8.03 -3.46
N ASP A 74 -15.93 9.27 -3.09
CA ASP A 74 -16.84 10.25 -2.48
C ASP A 74 -17.96 10.65 -3.44
N GLN A 75 -17.67 10.77 -4.74
CA GLN A 75 -18.65 11.09 -5.78
C GLN A 75 -19.57 9.91 -6.14
N ASN A 76 -19.17 8.67 -5.82
CA ASN A 76 -19.90 7.46 -6.18
C ASN A 76 -20.20 6.56 -4.97
N PRO A 77 -20.95 7.02 -3.94
CA PRO A 77 -21.28 6.21 -2.78
C PRO A 77 -21.99 4.90 -3.18
N GLY A 78 -21.56 3.79 -2.58
CA GLY A 78 -22.13 2.46 -2.83
C GLY A 78 -21.89 1.90 -4.24
N TYR A 79 -21.17 2.60 -5.12
CA TYR A 79 -20.97 2.17 -6.50
C TYR A 79 -20.23 0.84 -6.62
N TYR A 80 -19.15 0.66 -5.85
CA TYR A 80 -18.44 -0.62 -5.79
C TYR A 80 -19.36 -1.80 -5.44
N HIS A 81 -20.22 -1.64 -4.42
CA HIS A 81 -21.16 -2.69 -4.01
C HIS A 81 -22.20 -3.00 -5.10
N ARG A 82 -22.65 -1.98 -5.85
CA ARG A 82 -23.54 -2.18 -7.01
C ARG A 82 -22.84 -2.96 -8.12
N LEU A 83 -21.57 -2.66 -8.42
CA LEU A 83 -20.78 -3.41 -9.40
C LEU A 83 -20.61 -4.88 -8.99
N LEU A 84 -20.45 -5.16 -7.69
CA LEU A 84 -20.34 -6.53 -7.18
C LEU A 84 -21.61 -7.37 -7.38
N GLN A 85 -22.78 -6.72 -7.43
CA GLN A 85 -24.08 -7.36 -7.65
C GLN A 85 -24.42 -7.53 -9.13
N GLY A 86 -23.65 -6.90 -10.03
CA GLY A 86 -23.86 -6.99 -11.47
C GLY A 86 -23.47 -8.34 -12.07
N ASP A 87 -23.79 -8.48 -13.35
CA ASP A 87 -23.44 -9.68 -14.12
C ASP A 87 -21.93 -9.87 -14.19
N ARG A 88 -21.50 -11.13 -14.05
CA ARG A 88 -20.10 -11.51 -14.06
C ARG A 88 -19.77 -12.24 -15.35
N ASN A 89 -18.63 -11.92 -15.94
CA ASN A 89 -18.15 -12.60 -17.14
C ASN A 89 -17.35 -13.85 -16.70
N PRO A 90 -17.83 -15.08 -16.97
CA PRO A 90 -17.16 -16.30 -16.51
C PRO A 90 -15.72 -16.41 -17.00
N ARG A 91 -15.43 -15.94 -18.22
CA ARG A 91 -14.07 -15.97 -18.78
C ARG A 91 -13.11 -15.08 -18.00
N LEU A 92 -13.57 -13.91 -17.54
CA LEU A 92 -12.76 -13.00 -16.73
C LEU A 92 -12.58 -13.56 -15.31
N GLU A 93 -13.62 -14.15 -14.73
CA GLU A 93 -13.52 -14.80 -13.43
C GLU A 93 -12.51 -15.96 -13.43
N ASP A 94 -12.55 -16.83 -14.44
CA ASP A 94 -11.63 -17.95 -14.57
C ASP A 94 -10.18 -17.48 -14.78
N ALA A 95 -9.98 -16.42 -15.59
CA ALA A 95 -8.66 -15.81 -15.77
C ALA A 95 -8.11 -15.24 -14.45
N ILE A 96 -8.93 -14.48 -13.71
CA ILE A 96 -8.56 -13.94 -12.38
C ILE A 96 -8.25 -15.10 -11.42
N ARG A 97 -9.09 -16.14 -11.35
CA ARG A 97 -8.90 -17.27 -10.44
C ARG A 97 -7.61 -18.05 -10.73
N THR A 98 -7.26 -18.18 -12.01
CA THR A 98 -6.00 -18.79 -12.44
C THR A 98 -4.82 -17.97 -11.94
N ASP A 99 -4.88 -16.64 -12.05
CA ASP A 99 -3.81 -15.73 -11.64
C ASP A 99 -3.69 -15.55 -10.14
N LEU A 100 -4.81 -15.57 -9.40
CA LEU A 100 -4.83 -15.50 -7.94
C LEU A 100 -3.92 -16.56 -7.32
N ASN A 101 -3.96 -17.79 -7.84
CA ASN A 101 -3.20 -18.92 -7.32
C ASN A 101 -1.68 -18.84 -7.55
N ARG A 102 -1.23 -17.95 -8.43
CA ARG A 102 0.19 -17.75 -8.80
C ARG A 102 0.71 -16.36 -8.47
N THR A 103 -0.10 -15.49 -7.88
CA THR A 103 0.29 -14.12 -7.51
C THR A 103 0.70 -14.07 -6.05
N PHE A 104 1.96 -13.71 -5.78
CA PHE A 104 2.55 -13.63 -4.43
C PHE A 104 2.49 -14.93 -3.59
N PRO A 105 2.89 -16.10 -4.13
CA PRO A 105 2.81 -17.38 -3.40
C PRO A 105 3.58 -17.38 -2.08
N ASP A 106 4.69 -16.64 -1.99
CA ASP A 106 5.55 -16.62 -0.81
C ASP A 106 5.14 -15.57 0.23
N ASN A 107 4.18 -14.70 -0.09
CA ASN A 107 3.70 -13.69 0.84
C ASN A 107 2.75 -14.34 1.85
N VAL A 108 3.10 -14.27 3.12
CA VAL A 108 2.36 -14.84 4.26
C VAL A 108 0.87 -14.45 4.26
N LYS A 109 0.51 -13.27 3.73
CA LYS A 109 -0.89 -12.80 3.67
C LYS A 109 -1.71 -13.36 2.49
N PHE A 110 -1.04 -13.95 1.50
CA PHE A 110 -1.66 -14.40 0.25
C PHE A 110 -1.39 -15.90 -0.01
N ARG A 111 -0.92 -16.64 0.99
CA ARG A 111 -0.74 -18.08 0.88
C ARG A 111 -2.08 -18.79 0.81
N LYS A 112 -2.13 -19.90 0.08
CA LYS A 112 -3.32 -20.74 -0.06
C LYS A 112 -3.88 -21.29 1.28
N THR A 113 -3.08 -21.25 2.35
CA THR A 113 -3.44 -21.72 3.69
C THR A 113 -4.08 -20.65 4.58
N THR A 114 -4.11 -19.38 4.15
CA THR A 114 -4.91 -18.36 4.82
C THR A 114 -6.34 -18.46 4.31
N GLU A 115 -7.25 -18.94 5.16
CA GLU A 115 -8.69 -18.81 4.89
C GLU A 115 -9.06 -17.32 4.75
N PRO A 116 -10.06 -16.99 3.92
CA PRO A 116 -10.49 -15.60 3.68
C PRO A 116 -10.85 -14.83 4.96
#